data_AF-A8Q996-F1
#
_entry.id   AF-A8Q996-F1
#
_cell.length_a   1.000
_cell.length_b   1.000
_cell.length_c   1.000
_cell.angle_alpha   90.00
_cell.angle_beta   90.00
_cell.angle_gamma   90.00
#
_symmetry.space_group_name_H-M   'P 1'
#
loop_
_entity.id
_entity.type
_entity.pdbx_description
1 polymer ?
#
loop_
_entity_poly.entity_id
_entity_poly.type
_entity_poly.pdbx_seq_one_letter_code
_entity_poly.pdbx_strand_id
1 'polypeptide(L)'
;MRQMTTTACAVAVVLALLGCVLRVHADMNYHPVRLHGRGSNMQSKFIVPSKVIDVSSIIDKKANKKWMEGEKHGSPNVPDGAILTSLDVGDTGTQIPAYWTSKPENHKATHAFVMFHGRLRDGDRYWSVMNHALESAQKDNFDGVPKHAIVVAPQFYSHKLNLGQYNDSTLAWDDVNSWQSGSVAVHPHGTAVSSVDAVDAIVDHFSDSSKYPKMKNLTLVGHGGGGQLMNRYATVGKDASRKGLYIRYIVGDPSSSAYFTHHRPLNDKSIASIDDCPSYNNWRYGFDHFPGTLSSNEHPRAYYKRYINRDVVNIVGYKDVAHNGDQKCMALLQGGHKRRDRNLSWWRYINMIGGTNENLHGFPGDFSDLPDWSDDSNGIIMTRLTVVPDASHDASAVFGGKHGRSALFSRYDVEMGWRPDGWSYHEPKAKYTEHSNWSSSSGSSGSSGSSNMTHSNAHVRKDSNKEQGPNSASDSGSQRSAGDGQFYARSSGSRPLWIMQLMGPMVILLPLLVIL
;
A
#
# COMPACT_ATOMS: atom_id res chain seq x y z
N MET A 1 -23.23 45.15 -77.73
CA MET A 1 -22.57 44.46 -78.86
C MET A 1 -21.57 43.46 -78.27
N ARG A 2 -21.76 42.17 -78.57
CA ARG A 2 -20.77 41.06 -78.60
C ARG A 2 -20.11 40.62 -77.28
N GLN A 3 -20.45 39.43 -76.77
CA GLN A 3 -20.00 38.07 -77.17
C GLN A 3 -18.69 37.68 -76.45
N MET A 4 -18.75 36.74 -75.50
CA MET A 4 -18.57 35.29 -75.73
C MET A 4 -17.12 34.97 -76.14
N THR A 5 -16.30 34.54 -75.18
CA THR A 5 -16.00 33.12 -74.89
C THR A 5 -15.42 32.36 -76.07
N THR A 6 -14.14 31.98 -75.96
CA THR A 6 -13.69 30.60 -76.18
C THR A 6 -12.26 30.44 -75.65
N THR A 7 -12.06 29.76 -74.53
CA THR A 7 -11.70 28.32 -74.41
C THR A 7 -10.42 27.91 -75.14
N ALA A 8 -9.61 27.18 -74.38
CA ALA A 8 -8.88 26.01 -74.88
C ALA A 8 -7.66 26.24 -75.79
N CYS A 9 -6.70 27.00 -75.28
CA CYS A 9 -5.34 26.45 -75.11
C CYS A 9 -5.20 26.14 -73.61
N ALA A 10 -5.98 25.25 -73.01
CA ALA A 10 -5.82 23.82 -73.20
C ALA A 10 -4.35 23.41 -73.32
N VAL A 11 -3.82 22.92 -72.20
CA VAL A 11 -3.26 21.58 -72.14
C VAL A 11 -2.27 21.29 -73.26
N ALA A 12 -0.98 21.58 -73.06
CA ALA A 12 0.12 20.86 -73.73
C ALA A 12 1.51 21.46 -73.50
N VAL A 13 1.66 22.47 -72.63
CA VAL A 13 2.90 22.67 -71.86
C VAL A 13 2.52 22.85 -70.38
N VAL A 14 2.10 21.81 -69.66
CA VAL A 14 2.73 20.49 -69.59
C VAL A 14 4.16 20.64 -69.06
N LEU A 15 4.27 20.22 -67.81
CA LEU A 15 5.22 19.19 -67.40
C LEU A 15 6.69 19.57 -67.24
N ALA A 16 7.07 20.85 -67.25
CA ALA A 16 8.47 21.22 -66.99
C ALA A 16 8.74 21.99 -65.69
N LEU A 17 7.81 22.79 -65.15
CA LEU A 17 8.15 23.77 -64.09
C LEU A 17 7.55 23.52 -62.71
N LEU A 18 6.68 22.52 -62.54
CA LEU A 18 6.20 22.08 -61.22
C LEU A 18 6.95 20.84 -60.69
N GLY A 19 8.12 20.53 -61.28
CA GLY A 19 8.99 19.40 -60.94
C GLY A 19 10.19 19.72 -60.06
N CYS A 20 10.30 20.93 -59.49
CA CYS A 20 11.50 21.31 -58.73
C CYS A 20 11.19 22.18 -57.50
N VAL A 21 10.35 21.70 -56.58
CA VAL A 21 10.58 21.93 -55.14
C VAL A 21 10.14 20.69 -54.36
N LEU A 22 11.02 19.69 -54.37
CA LEU A 22 11.17 18.73 -53.28
C LEU A 22 11.52 19.51 -52.00
N ARG A 23 10.65 19.45 -50.98
CA ARG A 23 11.02 19.30 -49.55
C ARG A 23 9.77 19.23 -48.67
N VAL A 24 9.24 18.01 -48.61
CA VAL A 24 8.86 17.26 -47.39
C VAL A 24 8.35 18.09 -46.21
N HIS A 25 7.03 18.18 -46.09
CA HIS A 25 6.28 17.99 -44.84
C HIS A 25 5.14 17.03 -45.18
N ALA A 26 5.25 15.77 -44.75
CA ALA A 26 4.27 14.74 -45.02
C ALA A 26 3.25 14.68 -43.88
N ASP A 27 2.04 15.04 -44.26
CA ASP A 27 0.75 14.89 -43.61
C ASP A 27 0.19 13.48 -43.90
N MET A 28 -0.54 12.83 -42.98
CA MET A 28 -1.54 11.79 -43.29
C MET A 28 -2.56 11.59 -42.16
N ASN A 29 -3.54 12.50 -42.14
CA ASN A 29 -4.99 12.25 -42.21
C ASN A 29 -5.65 11.05 -41.51
N TYR A 30 -6.52 11.40 -40.56
CA TYR A 30 -7.73 10.69 -40.15
C TYR A 30 -8.88 10.98 -41.15
N HIS A 31 -9.54 9.93 -41.66
CA HIS A 31 -10.89 10.02 -42.21
C HIS A 31 -11.79 8.90 -41.63
N PRO A 32 -12.98 9.21 -41.10
CA PRO A 32 -13.95 8.21 -40.69
C PRO A 32 -14.83 7.81 -41.88
N VAL A 33 -14.77 6.54 -42.29
CA VAL A 33 -15.72 5.97 -43.24
C VAL A 33 -17.00 5.58 -42.49
N ARG A 34 -18.11 6.22 -42.86
CA ARG A 34 -19.46 5.94 -42.38
C ARG A 34 -20.04 4.78 -43.19
N LEU A 35 -20.08 3.59 -42.62
CA LEU A 35 -20.88 2.47 -43.15
C LEU A 35 -22.15 2.33 -42.29
N HIS A 36 -23.31 2.48 -42.91
CA HIS A 36 -24.60 2.11 -42.32
C HIS A 36 -24.71 0.58 -42.27
N GLY A 37 -24.83 0.03 -41.06
CA GLY A 37 -25.11 -1.38 -40.81
C GLY A 37 -25.67 -1.56 -39.40
N ARG A 38 -26.78 -2.29 -39.29
CA ARG A 38 -27.60 -2.54 -38.09
C ARG A 38 -26.81 -3.12 -36.91
N GLY A 39 -27.32 -2.84 -35.71
CA GLY A 39 -26.64 -3.02 -34.42
C GLY A 39 -26.18 -4.42 -34.03
N SER A 40 -25.19 -4.45 -33.14
CA SER A 40 -25.03 -5.41 -32.02
C SER A 40 -23.71 -5.15 -31.28
N ASN A 41 -23.79 -5.14 -29.94
CA ASN A 41 -22.74 -5.35 -28.93
C ASN A 41 -21.39 -4.63 -29.03
N MET A 42 -21.25 -3.54 -28.27
CA MET A 42 -19.97 -2.99 -27.86
C MET A 42 -19.37 -3.86 -26.74
N GLN A 43 -18.55 -4.85 -27.09
CA GLN A 43 -17.63 -5.48 -26.15
C GLN A 43 -16.51 -4.49 -25.83
N SER A 44 -16.37 -4.12 -24.56
CA SER A 44 -15.15 -3.49 -24.04
C SER A 44 -13.97 -4.40 -24.34
N LYS A 45 -12.97 -3.90 -25.07
CA LYS A 45 -11.66 -4.57 -25.19
C LYS A 45 -11.03 -4.61 -23.80
N PHE A 46 -11.21 -5.71 -23.08
CA PHE A 46 -10.43 -6.02 -21.89
C PHE A 46 -8.95 -6.05 -22.32
N ILE A 47 -8.13 -5.19 -21.74
CA ILE A 47 -6.67 -5.34 -21.82
C ILE A 47 -6.37 -6.66 -21.11
N VAL A 48 -6.00 -7.69 -21.86
CA VAL A 48 -5.58 -8.97 -21.27
C VAL A 48 -4.19 -8.73 -20.69
N PRO A 49 -3.99 -8.79 -19.36
CA PRO A 49 -2.67 -8.67 -18.78
C PRO A 49 -1.81 -9.78 -19.38
N SER A 50 -0.61 -9.44 -19.88
CA SER A 50 0.27 -10.44 -20.46
C SER A 50 0.56 -11.55 -19.44
N LYS A 51 0.56 -12.81 -19.88
CA LYS A 51 0.93 -14.00 -19.08
C LYS A 51 2.43 -14.05 -18.78
N VAL A 52 3.05 -12.91 -18.47
CA VAL A 52 4.45 -12.83 -18.10
C VAL A 52 4.59 -13.45 -16.72
N ILE A 53 5.20 -14.64 -16.68
CA ILE A 53 5.68 -15.25 -15.45
C ILE A 53 6.75 -14.31 -14.91
N ASP A 54 6.63 -13.89 -13.65
CA ASP A 54 7.59 -12.96 -13.08
C ASP A 54 8.99 -13.58 -13.00
N VAL A 55 10.01 -12.73 -13.12
CA VAL A 55 11.40 -13.18 -13.23
C VAL A 55 11.86 -13.97 -12.00
N SER A 56 11.32 -13.68 -10.81
CA SER A 56 11.61 -14.47 -9.61
C SER A 56 11.16 -15.90 -9.81
N SER A 57 9.91 -16.10 -10.22
CA SER A 57 9.32 -17.42 -10.48
C SER A 57 10.05 -18.17 -11.60
N ILE A 58 10.53 -17.48 -12.64
CA ILE A 58 11.37 -18.11 -13.68
C ILE A 58 12.68 -18.66 -13.10
N ILE A 59 13.38 -17.87 -12.28
CA ILE A 59 14.64 -18.28 -11.63
C ILE A 59 14.37 -19.45 -10.67
N ASP A 60 13.29 -19.31 -9.91
CA ASP A 60 12.80 -20.29 -8.96
C ASP A 60 12.57 -21.64 -9.65
N LYS A 61 11.78 -21.70 -10.73
CA LYS A 61 11.55 -22.91 -11.52
C LYS A 61 12.83 -23.56 -12.04
N LYS A 62 13.77 -22.77 -12.56
CA LYS A 62 15.06 -23.27 -13.07
C LYS A 62 15.93 -23.90 -11.99
N ALA A 63 15.85 -23.40 -10.76
CA ALA A 63 16.69 -23.87 -9.67
C ALA A 63 16.39 -25.31 -9.23
N ASN A 64 15.28 -25.92 -9.69
CA ASN A 64 14.89 -27.33 -9.46
C ASN A 64 14.93 -27.81 -8.00
N LYS A 65 15.06 -26.89 -7.04
CA LYS A 65 14.96 -27.19 -5.61
C LYS A 65 13.53 -27.64 -5.37
N LYS A 66 13.35 -28.81 -4.72
CA LYS A 66 12.04 -29.23 -4.24
C LYS A 66 11.46 -28.04 -3.47
N TRP A 67 10.31 -27.55 -3.94
CA TRP A 67 9.50 -26.52 -3.32
C TRP A 67 8.98 -27.05 -1.97
N MET A 68 9.87 -27.24 -0.99
CA MET A 68 9.54 -27.91 0.28
C MET A 68 9.03 -26.94 1.33
N GLU A 69 8.95 -25.65 1.00
CA GLU A 69 8.61 -24.61 1.95
C GLU A 69 7.30 -23.95 1.57
N GLY A 70 6.38 -23.92 2.54
CA GLY A 70 5.18 -23.09 2.47
C GLY A 70 3.86 -23.83 2.35
N GLU A 71 3.78 -25.09 2.79
CA GLU A 71 2.49 -25.75 2.95
C GLU A 71 2.33 -26.66 4.15
N LYS A 72 1.09 -26.69 4.61
CA LYS A 72 0.47 -27.85 5.23
C LYS A 72 -0.35 -28.57 4.14
N HIS A 73 0.09 -29.73 3.68
CA HIS A 73 -0.61 -30.56 2.68
C HIS A 73 -1.87 -31.28 3.23
N GLY A 74 -2.40 -30.83 4.37
CA GLY A 74 -3.57 -31.43 5.02
C GLY A 74 -4.88 -30.74 4.64
N SER A 75 -6.00 -31.13 5.24
CA SER A 75 -7.22 -30.35 5.12
C SER A 75 -7.01 -28.92 5.63
N PRO A 76 -7.61 -27.89 4.99
CA PRO A 76 -7.56 -26.53 5.49
C PRO A 76 -8.01 -26.46 6.96
N ASN A 77 -7.18 -25.87 7.81
CA ASN A 77 -7.49 -25.66 9.21
C ASN A 77 -8.32 -24.38 9.35
N VAL A 78 -9.56 -24.47 9.81
CA VAL A 78 -10.42 -23.30 10.00
C VAL A 78 -10.31 -22.85 11.47
N PRO A 79 -9.75 -21.66 11.75
CA PRO A 79 -9.65 -21.15 13.12
C PRO A 79 -11.02 -20.95 13.78
N ASP A 80 -11.04 -21.00 15.10
CA ASP A 80 -12.24 -20.65 15.88
C ASP A 80 -12.72 -19.24 15.52
N GLY A 81 -14.03 -19.10 15.29
CA GLY A 81 -14.63 -17.85 14.88
C GLY A 81 -14.54 -17.56 13.38
N ALA A 82 -13.85 -18.39 12.59
CA ALA A 82 -13.80 -18.31 11.13
C ALA A 82 -14.64 -19.37 10.43
N ILE A 83 -14.93 -19.14 9.14
CA ILE A 83 -15.35 -20.15 8.17
C ILE A 83 -14.41 -20.06 6.96
N LEU A 84 -14.18 -21.17 6.27
CA LEU A 84 -13.58 -21.14 4.94
C LEU A 84 -14.69 -21.05 3.89
N THR A 85 -14.69 -19.98 3.10
CA THR A 85 -15.67 -19.74 2.04
C THR A 85 -14.97 -19.30 0.76
N SER A 86 -15.72 -19.14 -0.33
CA SER A 86 -15.21 -18.69 -1.62
C SER A 86 -15.85 -17.37 -2.01
N LEU A 87 -15.04 -16.44 -2.54
CA LEU A 87 -15.49 -15.19 -3.13
C LEU A 87 -15.33 -15.27 -4.64
N ASP A 88 -16.40 -15.01 -5.38
CA ASP A 88 -16.34 -14.89 -6.85
C ASP A 88 -15.49 -13.68 -7.26
N VAL A 89 -14.64 -13.88 -8.26
CA VAL A 89 -13.79 -12.82 -8.83
C VAL A 89 -14.49 -12.23 -10.05
N GLY A 90 -15.41 -11.30 -9.80
CA GLY A 90 -16.29 -10.73 -10.83
C GLY A 90 -17.07 -11.81 -11.58
N ASP A 91 -17.31 -11.59 -12.88
CA ASP A 91 -18.05 -12.53 -13.73
C ASP A 91 -17.13 -13.54 -14.45
N THR A 92 -15.93 -13.77 -13.92
CA THR A 92 -14.89 -14.58 -14.58
C THR A 92 -15.13 -16.09 -14.49
N GLY A 93 -16.10 -16.52 -13.69
CA GLY A 93 -16.30 -17.93 -13.33
C GLY A 93 -15.21 -18.49 -12.43
N THR A 94 -14.34 -17.64 -11.87
CA THR A 94 -13.27 -18.04 -10.94
C THR A 94 -13.52 -17.52 -9.53
N GLN A 95 -12.92 -18.18 -8.55
CA GLN A 95 -13.12 -17.90 -7.13
C GLN A 95 -11.80 -17.83 -6.37
N ILE A 96 -11.75 -16.97 -5.34
CA ILE A 96 -10.68 -16.94 -4.34
C ILE A 96 -11.22 -17.48 -3.01
N PRO A 97 -10.61 -18.52 -2.40
CA PRO A 97 -10.99 -18.96 -1.07
C PRO A 97 -10.54 -17.94 -0.02
N ALA A 98 -11.30 -17.81 1.06
CA ALA A 98 -10.96 -16.92 2.16
C ALA A 98 -11.47 -17.46 3.49
N TYR A 99 -10.63 -17.34 4.52
CA TYR A 99 -11.07 -17.44 5.90
C TYR A 99 -11.84 -16.16 6.23
N TRP A 100 -13.07 -16.30 6.67
CA TRP A 100 -14.01 -15.19 6.90
C TRP A 100 -14.59 -15.29 8.30
N THR A 101 -14.90 -14.17 8.95
CA THR A 101 -15.66 -14.16 10.22
C THR A 101 -16.92 -15.02 10.09
N SER A 102 -17.08 -16.04 10.93
CA SER A 102 -18.12 -17.07 10.81
C SER A 102 -19.56 -16.56 10.88
N LYS A 103 -19.81 -15.52 11.68
CA LYS A 103 -21.14 -14.92 11.90
C LYS A 103 -21.06 -13.39 11.79
N PRO A 104 -20.81 -12.84 10.59
CA PRO A 104 -20.54 -11.43 10.45
C PRO A 104 -21.85 -10.62 10.51
N GLU A 105 -21.87 -9.55 11.32
CA GLU A 105 -22.99 -8.61 11.37
C GLU A 105 -22.92 -7.59 10.23
N ASN A 106 -23.03 -8.05 8.97
CA ASN A 106 -22.78 -7.25 7.75
C ASN A 106 -23.48 -5.87 7.75
N HIS A 107 -24.74 -5.82 8.20
CA HIS A 107 -25.54 -4.60 8.25
C HIS A 107 -25.10 -3.59 9.34
N LYS A 108 -24.31 -4.03 10.32
CA LYS A 108 -23.73 -3.19 11.37
C LYS A 108 -22.25 -2.92 11.17
N ALA A 109 -21.56 -3.77 10.42
CA ALA A 109 -20.13 -3.67 10.17
C ALA A 109 -19.77 -2.29 9.60
N THR A 110 -18.83 -1.63 10.27
CA THR A 110 -18.29 -0.34 9.84
C THR A 110 -16.89 -0.47 9.26
N HIS A 111 -16.21 -1.58 9.60
CA HIS A 111 -14.83 -1.86 9.21
C HIS A 111 -14.72 -3.29 8.68
N ALA A 112 -13.85 -3.48 7.70
CA ALA A 112 -13.36 -4.78 7.30
C ALA A 112 -11.83 -4.77 7.30
N PHE A 113 -11.22 -5.80 7.87
CA PHE A 113 -9.78 -6.04 7.86
C PHE A 113 -9.50 -7.28 7.03
N VAL A 114 -8.73 -7.12 5.96
CA VAL A 114 -8.37 -8.20 5.05
C VAL A 114 -6.86 -8.43 5.16
N MET A 115 -6.45 -9.53 5.77
CA MET A 115 -5.05 -9.81 6.06
C MET A 115 -4.46 -10.89 5.13
N PHE A 116 -3.48 -10.51 4.33
CA PHE A 116 -2.83 -11.31 3.30
C PHE A 116 -1.61 -12.04 3.87
N HIS A 117 -1.63 -13.38 3.75
CA HIS A 117 -0.62 -14.26 4.31
C HIS A 117 0.78 -14.10 3.71
N GLY A 118 1.78 -14.71 4.36
CA GLY A 118 3.15 -14.70 3.85
C GLY A 118 3.38 -15.73 2.73
N ARG A 119 4.65 -15.97 2.42
CA ARG A 119 5.10 -17.02 1.50
C ARG A 119 4.56 -18.42 1.87
N LEU A 120 4.27 -18.65 3.14
CA LEU A 120 3.84 -19.94 3.69
C LEU A 120 2.35 -20.27 3.45
N ARG A 121 1.57 -19.38 2.81
CA ARG A 121 0.17 -19.65 2.47
C ARG A 121 -0.68 -20.08 3.66
N ASP A 122 -0.38 -19.50 4.81
CA ASP A 122 -1.00 -19.77 6.10
C ASP A 122 -2.12 -18.75 6.38
N GLY A 123 -3.12 -18.68 5.49
CA GLY A 123 -4.26 -17.77 5.63
C GLY A 123 -5.03 -17.96 6.93
N ASP A 124 -5.10 -19.19 7.44
CA ASP A 124 -5.68 -19.54 8.75
C ASP A 124 -4.96 -18.80 9.89
N ARG A 125 -3.62 -18.83 9.88
CA ARG A 125 -2.80 -18.12 10.85
C ARG A 125 -2.96 -16.61 10.71
N TYR A 126 -2.97 -16.07 9.49
CA TYR A 126 -3.09 -14.63 9.28
C TYR A 126 -4.49 -14.09 9.64
N TRP A 127 -5.54 -14.89 9.45
CA TRP A 127 -6.85 -14.58 10.02
C TRP A 127 -6.76 -14.50 11.56
N SER A 128 -6.13 -15.48 12.19
CA SER A 128 -5.97 -15.54 13.66
C SER A 128 -5.14 -14.35 14.19
N VAL A 129 -4.07 -13.96 13.49
CA VAL A 129 -3.25 -12.78 13.85
C VAL A 129 -4.09 -11.51 13.82
N MET A 130 -4.84 -11.28 12.75
CA MET A 130 -5.71 -10.10 12.64
C MET A 130 -6.82 -10.12 13.69
N ASN A 131 -7.46 -11.27 13.89
CA ASN A 131 -8.54 -11.41 14.88
C ASN A 131 -8.04 -11.17 16.30
N HIS A 132 -6.89 -11.74 16.69
CA HIS A 132 -6.28 -11.46 17.99
C HIS A 132 -5.88 -9.98 18.16
N ALA A 133 -5.36 -9.34 17.11
CA ALA A 133 -5.04 -7.90 17.16
C ALA A 133 -6.31 -7.06 17.39
N LEU A 134 -7.42 -7.39 16.73
CA LEU A 134 -8.71 -6.73 16.91
C LEU A 134 -9.29 -6.97 18.32
N GLU A 135 -9.41 -8.22 18.75
CA GLU A 135 -9.99 -8.58 20.06
C GLU A 135 -9.19 -7.99 21.21
N SER A 136 -7.86 -8.05 21.13
CA SER A 136 -7.01 -7.50 22.18
C SER A 136 -7.05 -5.97 22.20
N ALA A 137 -7.16 -5.29 21.05
CA ALA A 137 -7.38 -3.85 21.00
C ALA A 137 -8.76 -3.43 21.52
N GLN A 138 -9.81 -4.22 21.27
CA GLN A 138 -11.15 -4.01 21.83
C GLN A 138 -11.14 -4.16 23.36
N LYS A 139 -10.50 -5.22 23.86
CA LYS A 139 -10.33 -5.47 25.30
C LYS A 139 -9.62 -4.31 26.01
N ASP A 140 -8.60 -3.77 25.36
CA ASP A 140 -7.79 -2.67 25.89
C ASP A 140 -8.42 -1.28 25.66
N ASN A 141 -9.61 -1.21 25.05
CA ASN A 141 -10.28 0.04 24.63
C ASN A 141 -9.35 0.97 23.81
N PHE A 142 -8.57 0.40 22.90
CA PHE A 142 -7.66 1.16 22.04
C PHE A 142 -8.45 2.14 21.15
N ASP A 143 -7.99 3.39 21.05
CA ASP A 143 -8.72 4.40 20.28
C ASP A 143 -8.83 4.04 18.80
N GLY A 144 -9.99 4.31 18.20
CA GLY A 144 -10.30 3.98 16.82
C GLY A 144 -10.70 2.52 16.55
N VAL A 145 -10.58 1.61 17.53
CA VAL A 145 -11.00 0.22 17.34
C VAL A 145 -12.53 0.11 17.11
N PRO A 146 -12.99 -0.61 16.08
CA PRO A 146 -14.41 -0.70 15.77
C PRO A 146 -15.16 -1.69 16.66
N LYS A 147 -16.42 -1.36 16.99
CA LYS A 147 -17.34 -2.29 17.67
C LYS A 147 -17.79 -3.44 16.77
N HIS A 148 -18.06 -3.14 15.49
CA HIS A 148 -18.51 -4.11 14.50
C HIS A 148 -17.54 -4.11 13.32
N ALA A 149 -16.76 -5.19 13.22
CA ALA A 149 -15.81 -5.39 12.13
C ALA A 149 -15.85 -6.83 11.60
N ILE A 150 -15.38 -6.99 10.37
CA ILE A 150 -15.23 -8.27 9.70
C ILE A 150 -13.74 -8.52 9.48
N VAL A 151 -13.27 -9.71 9.79
CA VAL A 151 -11.89 -10.15 9.53
C VAL A 151 -11.92 -11.19 8.42
N VAL A 152 -11.08 -10.98 7.41
CA VAL A 152 -10.93 -11.86 6.25
C VAL A 152 -9.44 -12.16 6.03
N ALA A 153 -9.11 -13.38 5.65
CA ALA A 153 -7.79 -13.72 5.13
C ALA A 153 -7.95 -14.55 3.85
N PRO A 154 -7.75 -13.96 2.66
CA PRO A 154 -7.79 -14.69 1.41
C PRO A 154 -6.64 -15.68 1.32
N GLN A 155 -6.89 -16.80 0.66
CA GLN A 155 -5.98 -17.93 0.55
C GLN A 155 -5.49 -18.07 -0.90
N PHE A 156 -4.29 -17.55 -1.18
CA PHE A 156 -3.66 -17.59 -2.49
C PHE A 156 -2.93 -18.93 -2.70
N TYR A 157 -3.68 -19.91 -3.20
CA TYR A 157 -3.16 -21.25 -3.43
C TYR A 157 -2.03 -21.30 -4.47
N SER A 158 -1.09 -22.22 -4.26
CA SER A 158 -0.17 -22.72 -5.27
C SER A 158 -0.84 -23.85 -6.04
N HIS A 159 -0.76 -23.82 -7.36
CA HIS A 159 -1.27 -24.91 -8.22
C HIS A 159 -0.52 -26.23 -7.97
N LYS A 160 0.79 -26.14 -7.66
CA LYS A 160 1.60 -27.34 -7.44
C LYS A 160 1.50 -27.86 -6.02
N LEU A 161 1.60 -26.96 -5.05
CA LEU A 161 1.72 -27.36 -3.67
C LEU A 161 0.31 -27.70 -3.12
N ASN A 162 -0.72 -26.88 -3.37
CA ASN A 162 -2.05 -27.03 -2.77
C ASN A 162 -2.93 -28.00 -3.58
N LEU A 163 -2.32 -28.95 -4.30
CA LEU A 163 -3.04 -29.89 -5.16
C LEU A 163 -4.06 -30.68 -4.32
N GLY A 164 -5.31 -30.68 -4.75
CA GLY A 164 -6.42 -31.33 -4.06
C GLY A 164 -7.12 -30.47 -2.98
N GLN A 165 -6.64 -29.24 -2.73
CA GLN A 165 -7.30 -28.27 -1.82
C GLN A 165 -8.15 -27.22 -2.55
N TYR A 166 -8.17 -27.28 -3.88
CA TYR A 166 -8.91 -26.34 -4.74
C TYR A 166 -9.72 -27.12 -5.78
N ASN A 167 -10.82 -26.53 -6.26
CA ASN A 167 -11.70 -27.11 -7.28
C ASN A 167 -11.50 -26.43 -8.65
N ASP A 168 -12.26 -26.86 -9.66
CA ASP A 168 -12.15 -26.41 -11.06
C ASP A 168 -12.35 -24.91 -11.30
N SER A 169 -12.95 -24.15 -10.36
CA SER A 169 -13.11 -22.70 -10.47
C SER A 169 -12.17 -21.91 -9.56
N THR A 170 -11.46 -22.58 -8.66
CA THR A 170 -10.63 -21.91 -7.65
C THR A 170 -9.32 -21.41 -8.26
N LEU A 171 -8.97 -20.15 -8.02
CA LEU A 171 -7.70 -19.59 -8.47
C LEU A 171 -6.53 -20.26 -7.75
N ALA A 172 -5.53 -20.67 -8.53
CA ALA A 172 -4.24 -21.08 -8.00
C ALA A 172 -3.10 -20.53 -8.87
N TRP A 173 -2.08 -20.01 -8.21
CA TRP A 173 -0.93 -19.40 -8.85
C TRP A 173 0.19 -20.41 -9.03
N ASP A 174 1.07 -20.08 -9.96
CA ASP A 174 2.30 -20.82 -10.14
C ASP A 174 3.20 -20.73 -8.91
N ASP A 175 4.02 -21.76 -8.72
CA ASP A 175 4.99 -21.97 -7.64
C ASP A 175 4.73 -21.21 -6.31
N VAL A 176 5.79 -20.87 -5.58
CA VAL A 176 5.74 -20.30 -4.22
C VAL A 176 5.61 -18.78 -4.19
N ASN A 177 5.93 -18.07 -5.27
CA ASN A 177 6.12 -16.62 -5.20
C ASN A 177 5.29 -15.82 -6.23
N SER A 178 4.62 -16.48 -7.17
CA SER A 178 3.98 -15.81 -8.32
C SER A 178 2.79 -14.93 -7.94
N TRP A 179 1.99 -15.32 -6.94
CA TRP A 179 0.86 -14.49 -6.50
C TRP A 179 1.32 -13.17 -5.85
N GLN A 180 2.52 -13.15 -5.25
CA GLN A 180 3.05 -11.99 -4.53
C GLN A 180 3.42 -10.83 -5.47
N SER A 181 3.69 -11.14 -6.75
CA SER A 181 4.07 -10.15 -7.77
C SER A 181 2.87 -9.51 -8.47
N GLY A 182 1.65 -9.95 -8.20
CA GLY A 182 0.48 -9.53 -8.97
C GLY A 182 0.24 -10.37 -10.23
N SER A 183 0.87 -11.53 -10.37
CA SER A 183 0.80 -12.34 -11.61
C SER A 183 -0.58 -12.97 -11.84
N VAL A 184 -0.82 -13.34 -13.10
CA VAL A 184 -1.96 -14.16 -13.55
C VAL A 184 -1.88 -15.56 -12.93
N ALA A 185 -3.02 -16.07 -12.46
CA ALA A 185 -3.15 -17.44 -11.96
C ALA A 185 -2.95 -18.46 -13.10
N VAL A 186 -2.50 -19.67 -12.77
CA VAL A 186 -2.35 -20.76 -13.75
C VAL A 186 -3.52 -21.74 -13.73
N HIS A 187 -4.37 -21.64 -12.70
CA HIS A 187 -5.60 -22.40 -12.53
C HIS A 187 -6.79 -21.43 -12.32
N PRO A 188 -7.94 -21.65 -12.96
CA PRO A 188 -8.20 -22.66 -13.99
C PRO A 188 -7.36 -22.42 -15.24
N HIS A 189 -7.04 -23.48 -15.99
CA HIS A 189 -6.18 -23.35 -17.17
C HIS A 189 -6.77 -22.34 -18.17
N GLY A 190 -5.96 -21.37 -18.59
CA GLY A 190 -6.37 -20.33 -19.55
C GLY A 190 -7.01 -19.10 -18.92
N THR A 191 -7.17 -19.05 -17.59
CA THR A 191 -7.60 -17.84 -16.88
C THR A 191 -6.69 -16.63 -17.19
N ALA A 192 -7.29 -15.45 -17.20
CA ALA A 192 -6.59 -14.16 -17.27
C ALA A 192 -6.57 -13.43 -15.92
N VAL A 193 -7.11 -14.06 -14.88
CA VAL A 193 -7.30 -13.44 -13.56
C VAL A 193 -5.99 -13.43 -12.78
N SER A 194 -5.56 -12.25 -12.37
CA SER A 194 -4.38 -12.02 -11.56
C SER A 194 -4.68 -11.98 -10.05
N SER A 195 -3.63 -12.00 -9.23
CA SER A 195 -3.81 -11.73 -7.80
C SER A 195 -4.26 -10.30 -7.54
N VAL A 196 -3.95 -9.33 -8.42
CA VAL A 196 -4.51 -7.97 -8.35
C VAL A 196 -6.03 -8.01 -8.54
N ASP A 197 -6.51 -8.77 -9.52
CA ASP A 197 -7.95 -8.91 -9.80
C ASP A 197 -8.70 -9.61 -8.64
N ALA A 198 -8.05 -10.57 -7.98
CA ALA A 198 -8.58 -11.19 -6.78
C ALA A 198 -8.72 -10.17 -5.62
N VAL A 199 -7.78 -9.24 -5.45
CA VAL A 199 -7.92 -8.15 -4.47
C VAL A 199 -9.00 -7.16 -4.89
N ASP A 200 -9.11 -6.84 -6.19
CA ASP A 200 -10.18 -6.00 -6.73
C ASP A 200 -11.57 -6.57 -6.40
N ALA A 201 -11.75 -7.88 -6.48
CA ALA A 201 -13.01 -8.52 -6.10
C ALA A 201 -13.33 -8.38 -4.61
N ILE A 202 -12.33 -8.40 -3.73
CA ILE A 202 -12.51 -8.14 -2.30
C ILE A 202 -12.93 -6.68 -2.07
N VAL A 203 -12.30 -5.73 -2.75
CA VAL A 203 -12.66 -4.31 -2.69
C VAL A 203 -14.09 -4.08 -3.18
N ASP A 204 -14.48 -4.70 -4.30
CA ASP A 204 -15.85 -4.61 -4.83
C ASP A 204 -16.87 -5.23 -3.87
N HIS A 205 -16.54 -6.38 -3.27
CA HIS A 205 -17.41 -7.05 -2.31
C HIS A 205 -17.76 -6.15 -1.11
N PHE A 206 -16.77 -5.48 -0.52
CA PHE A 206 -17.01 -4.54 0.59
C PHE A 206 -17.53 -3.17 0.15
N SER A 207 -17.47 -2.87 -1.15
CA SER A 207 -18.10 -1.68 -1.75
C SER A 207 -19.61 -1.83 -1.96
N ASP A 208 -20.15 -3.06 -1.90
CA ASP A 208 -21.58 -3.31 -2.05
C ASP A 208 -22.38 -2.75 -0.86
N SER A 209 -23.01 -1.59 -1.07
CA SER A 209 -23.81 -0.91 -0.05
C SER A 209 -25.11 -1.63 0.33
N SER A 210 -25.60 -2.56 -0.51
CA SER A 210 -26.77 -3.38 -0.18
C SER A 210 -26.41 -4.45 0.86
N LYS A 211 -25.20 -5.02 0.75
CA LYS A 211 -24.67 -6.00 1.72
C LYS A 211 -24.10 -5.32 2.96
N TYR A 212 -23.41 -4.21 2.78
CA TYR A 212 -22.67 -3.51 3.85
C TYR A 212 -23.06 -2.04 3.97
N PRO A 213 -24.30 -1.71 4.36
CA PRO A 213 -24.80 -0.33 4.36
C PRO A 213 -23.98 0.63 5.23
N LYS A 214 -23.40 0.15 6.33
CA LYS A 214 -22.61 0.97 7.28
C LYS A 214 -21.09 0.92 7.08
N MET A 215 -20.59 0.18 6.09
CA MET A 215 -19.15 0.07 5.85
C MET A 215 -18.55 1.44 5.52
N LYS A 216 -17.48 1.79 6.23
CA LYS A 216 -16.74 3.05 6.07
C LYS A 216 -15.26 2.83 5.82
N ASN A 217 -14.67 1.77 6.39
CA ASN A 217 -13.24 1.53 6.31
C ASN A 217 -12.93 0.10 5.86
N LEU A 218 -12.17 -0.03 4.78
CA LEU A 218 -11.57 -1.29 4.35
C LEU A 218 -10.06 -1.20 4.56
N THR A 219 -9.51 -2.01 5.44
CA THR A 219 -8.07 -2.06 5.69
C THR A 219 -7.50 -3.34 5.10
N LEU A 220 -6.65 -3.19 4.10
CA LEU A 220 -5.96 -4.28 3.43
C LEU A 220 -4.55 -4.40 4.03
N VAL A 221 -4.24 -5.52 4.67
CA VAL A 221 -3.03 -5.71 5.49
C VAL A 221 -2.18 -6.83 4.92
N GLY A 222 -0.98 -6.54 4.45
CA GLY A 222 -0.04 -7.55 3.99
C GLY A 222 1.17 -7.68 4.91
N HIS A 223 1.67 -8.89 5.15
CA HIS A 223 3.01 -9.08 5.73
C HIS A 223 3.86 -10.11 4.96
N GLY A 224 5.14 -9.81 4.78
CA GLY A 224 6.08 -10.63 4.00
C GLY A 224 5.65 -10.81 2.54
N GLY A 225 5.19 -12.01 2.19
CA GLY A 225 4.60 -12.28 0.86
C GLY A 225 3.37 -11.42 0.58
N GLY A 226 2.47 -11.29 1.56
CA GLY A 226 1.30 -10.42 1.45
C GLY A 226 1.68 -8.94 1.43
N GLY A 227 2.76 -8.57 2.13
CA GLY A 227 3.33 -7.21 2.08
C GLY A 227 3.82 -6.86 0.67
N GLN A 228 4.44 -7.82 -0.03
CA GLN A 228 4.84 -7.65 -1.43
C GLN A 228 3.62 -7.41 -2.33
N LEU A 229 2.56 -8.23 -2.21
CA LEU A 229 1.34 -8.01 -2.97
C LEU A 229 0.72 -6.65 -2.63
N MET A 230 0.69 -6.28 -1.35
CA MET A 230 0.07 -5.02 -0.91
C MET A 230 0.82 -3.78 -1.38
N ASN A 231 2.15 -3.81 -1.41
CA ASN A 231 2.96 -2.73 -2.00
C ASN A 231 2.57 -2.50 -3.48
N ARG A 232 2.45 -3.58 -4.24
CA ARG A 232 2.10 -3.54 -5.66
C ARG A 232 0.64 -3.15 -5.86
N TYR A 233 -0.28 -3.69 -5.06
CA TYR A 233 -1.70 -3.37 -5.15
C TYR A 233 -2.00 -1.92 -4.77
N ALA A 234 -1.38 -1.41 -3.71
CA ALA A 234 -1.45 0.02 -3.36
C ALA A 234 -0.91 0.92 -4.48
N THR A 235 -0.04 0.38 -5.34
CA THR A 235 0.52 1.08 -6.49
C THR A 235 -0.39 1.05 -7.72
N VAL A 236 -0.86 -0.14 -8.14
CA VAL A 236 -1.53 -0.33 -9.45
C VAL A 236 -3.00 -0.73 -9.36
N GLY A 237 -3.48 -1.16 -8.19
CA GLY A 237 -4.86 -1.59 -7.98
C GLY A 237 -5.85 -0.45 -8.18
N LYS A 238 -7.11 -0.75 -8.44
CA LYS A 238 -8.16 0.27 -8.59
C LYS A 238 -8.58 0.87 -7.24
N ASP A 239 -9.27 1.99 -7.29
CA ASP A 239 -9.94 2.57 -6.10
C ASP A 239 -11.32 1.92 -5.89
N ALA A 240 -11.88 2.05 -4.68
CA ALA A 240 -13.26 1.63 -4.42
C ALA A 240 -14.24 2.38 -5.33
N SER A 241 -15.20 1.65 -5.90
CA SER A 241 -16.32 2.24 -6.65
C SER A 241 -17.29 3.02 -5.75
N ARG A 242 -17.34 2.67 -4.46
CA ARG A 242 -18.23 3.30 -3.48
C ARG A 242 -17.66 4.60 -2.93
N LYS A 243 -18.40 5.70 -3.16
CA LYS A 243 -18.15 6.98 -2.47
C LYS A 243 -18.27 6.82 -0.95
N GLY A 244 -17.27 7.33 -0.22
CA GLY A 244 -17.24 7.33 1.25
C GLY A 244 -16.82 6.00 1.89
N LEU A 245 -16.31 5.05 1.09
CA LEU A 245 -15.50 3.93 1.59
C LEU A 245 -14.03 4.35 1.54
N TYR A 246 -13.40 4.43 2.71
CA TYR A 246 -11.97 4.69 2.84
C TYR A 246 -11.21 3.36 2.78
N ILE A 247 -10.17 3.31 1.95
CA ILE A 247 -9.26 2.15 1.89
C ILE A 247 -7.92 2.54 2.49
N ARG A 248 -7.44 1.75 3.46
CA ARG A 248 -6.07 1.79 3.96
C ARG A 248 -5.31 0.57 3.47
N TYR A 249 -4.08 0.78 3.02
CA TYR A 249 -3.15 -0.25 2.59
C TYR A 249 -2.00 -0.34 3.60
N ILE A 250 -1.86 -1.47 4.29
CA ILE A 250 -0.76 -1.70 5.23
C ILE A 250 0.25 -2.66 4.61
N VAL A 251 1.47 -2.18 4.41
CA VAL A 251 2.58 -2.87 3.75
C VAL A 251 3.59 -3.27 4.83
N GLY A 252 3.51 -4.52 5.29
CA GLY A 252 4.37 -5.07 6.34
C GLY A 252 5.53 -5.90 5.81
N ASP A 253 6.76 -5.49 6.13
CA ASP A 253 8.01 -6.23 5.85
C ASP A 253 8.08 -6.94 4.47
N PRO A 254 7.70 -6.32 3.33
CA PRO A 254 7.92 -6.92 2.03
C PRO A 254 9.42 -7.17 1.81
N SER A 255 9.77 -8.29 1.16
CA SER A 255 11.14 -8.51 0.72
C SER A 255 11.50 -7.76 -0.58
N SER A 256 10.53 -7.18 -1.27
CA SER A 256 10.79 -6.27 -2.40
C SER A 256 9.61 -5.37 -2.70
N SER A 257 9.91 -4.17 -3.15
CA SER A 257 8.96 -3.17 -3.63
C SER A 257 9.13 -2.96 -5.14
N ALA A 258 8.07 -2.47 -5.81
CA ALA A 258 8.14 -2.09 -7.22
C ALA A 258 8.63 -0.64 -7.35
N TYR A 259 9.91 -0.44 -7.64
CA TYR A 259 10.50 0.88 -7.81
C TYR A 259 9.98 1.57 -9.07
N PHE A 260 9.59 2.84 -8.95
CA PHE A 260 9.03 3.64 -10.04
C PHE A 260 10.08 4.11 -11.06
N THR A 261 11.36 3.95 -10.74
CA THR A 261 12.53 4.35 -11.54
C THR A 261 13.58 3.25 -11.55
N HIS A 262 14.58 3.40 -12.42
CA HIS A 262 15.73 2.50 -12.52
C HIS A 262 16.75 2.64 -11.36
N HIS A 263 16.68 3.69 -10.54
CA HIS A 263 17.60 3.86 -9.40
C HIS A 263 17.45 2.79 -8.33
N ARG A 264 18.57 2.37 -7.72
CA ARG A 264 18.62 1.39 -6.64
C ARG A 264 19.57 1.88 -5.54
N PRO A 265 19.21 1.68 -4.25
CA PRO A 265 19.93 2.25 -3.11
C PRO A 265 21.27 1.58 -2.76
N LEU A 266 21.59 0.42 -3.34
CA LEU A 266 22.76 -0.38 -2.98
C LEU A 266 23.95 -0.07 -3.88
N ASN A 267 25.03 0.47 -3.28
CA ASN A 267 26.30 0.70 -3.96
C ASN A 267 27.33 -0.44 -3.76
N ASP A 268 27.11 -1.32 -2.77
CA ASP A 268 28.02 -2.42 -2.50
C ASP A 268 27.88 -3.52 -3.56
N LYS A 269 28.73 -3.42 -4.58
CA LYS A 269 28.81 -4.37 -5.70
C LYS A 269 29.18 -5.80 -5.26
N SER A 270 29.73 -6.00 -4.07
CA SER A 270 30.01 -7.35 -3.55
C SER A 270 28.74 -8.09 -3.14
N ILE A 271 27.65 -7.37 -2.84
CA ILE A 271 26.34 -7.93 -2.51
C ILE A 271 25.50 -8.10 -3.79
N ALA A 272 25.36 -7.04 -4.60
CA ALA A 272 24.71 -7.09 -5.90
C ALA A 272 25.11 -5.88 -6.75
N SER A 273 25.16 -6.07 -8.07
CA SER A 273 25.41 -5.01 -9.07
C SER A 273 24.28 -4.96 -10.09
N ILE A 274 23.94 -3.77 -10.58
CA ILE A 274 22.99 -3.60 -11.70
C ILE A 274 23.53 -4.28 -12.96
N ASP A 275 24.84 -4.18 -13.21
CA ASP A 275 25.51 -4.73 -14.39
C ASP A 275 25.32 -6.25 -14.51
N ASP A 276 25.30 -6.96 -13.37
CA ASP A 276 25.14 -8.41 -13.28
C ASP A 276 23.69 -8.85 -13.06
N CYS A 277 22.75 -7.90 -13.06
CA CYS A 277 21.35 -8.14 -12.71
C CYS A 277 20.40 -7.54 -13.76
N PRO A 278 20.41 -7.99 -15.02
CA PRO A 278 19.72 -7.33 -16.13
C PRO A 278 18.19 -7.22 -15.95
N SER A 279 17.59 -8.06 -15.12
CA SER A 279 16.15 -8.05 -14.84
C SER A 279 15.77 -7.29 -13.57
N TYR A 280 16.67 -6.50 -12.98
CA TYR A 280 16.45 -5.80 -11.71
C TYR A 280 15.28 -4.80 -11.73
N ASN A 281 14.88 -4.35 -12.92
CA ASN A 281 13.74 -3.45 -13.10
C ASN A 281 12.51 -4.12 -13.74
N ASN A 282 12.56 -5.42 -14.03
CA ASN A 282 11.36 -6.14 -14.47
C ASN A 282 10.25 -6.06 -13.43
N TRP A 283 9.00 -6.14 -13.92
CA TRP A 283 7.81 -6.20 -13.08
C TRP A 283 7.96 -7.25 -11.98
N ARG A 284 7.43 -6.89 -10.81
CA ARG A 284 7.85 -7.26 -9.45
C ARG A 284 8.81 -6.24 -8.82
N TYR A 285 9.96 -5.92 -9.42
CA TYR A 285 10.99 -5.09 -8.78
C TYR A 285 11.05 -3.65 -9.31
N GLY A 286 10.58 -3.46 -10.54
CA GLY A 286 10.36 -2.17 -11.20
C GLY A 286 9.18 -2.26 -12.15
N PHE A 287 9.18 -1.45 -13.20
CA PHE A 287 8.07 -1.36 -14.16
C PHE A 287 8.40 -1.86 -15.58
N ASP A 288 9.62 -2.37 -15.85
CA ASP A 288 9.91 -2.96 -17.15
C ASP A 288 9.04 -4.20 -17.35
N HIS A 289 8.48 -4.36 -18.56
CA HIS A 289 7.56 -5.46 -18.88
C HIS A 289 6.32 -5.54 -17.97
N PHE A 290 5.91 -4.44 -17.32
CA PHE A 290 4.65 -4.41 -16.58
C PHE A 290 3.46 -4.56 -17.56
N PRO A 291 2.62 -5.60 -17.42
CA PRO A 291 1.51 -5.84 -18.35
C PRO A 291 0.34 -4.85 -18.23
N GLY A 292 0.34 -3.97 -17.22
CA GLY A 292 -0.87 -3.27 -16.80
C GLY A 292 -1.78 -4.15 -15.93
N THR A 293 -2.85 -3.54 -15.43
CA THR A 293 -3.98 -4.22 -14.79
C THR A 293 -5.17 -4.27 -15.76
N LEU A 294 -6.27 -4.92 -15.37
CA LEU A 294 -7.51 -4.84 -16.14
C LEU A 294 -8.07 -3.41 -16.25
N SER A 295 -7.69 -2.51 -15.34
CA SER A 295 -8.22 -1.14 -15.26
C SER A 295 -7.26 -0.06 -15.78
N SER A 296 -5.95 -0.29 -15.75
CA SER A 296 -4.97 0.74 -16.11
C SER A 296 -3.64 0.17 -16.62
N ASN A 297 -3.01 0.87 -17.55
CA ASN A 297 -1.60 0.65 -17.93
C ASN A 297 -0.90 2.00 -18.09
N GLU A 298 -0.66 2.67 -16.97
CA GLU A 298 -0.10 4.02 -16.92
C GLU A 298 1.44 4.03 -16.82
N HIS A 299 2.04 5.20 -17.05
CA HIS A 299 3.46 5.41 -16.83
C HIS A 299 3.81 5.33 -15.31
N PRO A 300 5.00 4.83 -14.91
CA PRO A 300 5.37 4.66 -13.49
C PRO A 300 5.17 5.90 -12.62
N ARG A 301 5.44 7.10 -13.14
CA ARG A 301 5.21 8.37 -12.44
C ARG A 301 3.74 8.61 -12.05
N ALA A 302 2.79 8.17 -12.87
CA ALA A 302 1.36 8.30 -12.56
C ALA A 302 0.96 7.33 -11.43
N TYR A 303 1.51 6.11 -11.44
CA TYR A 303 1.35 5.17 -10.33
C TYR A 303 2.03 5.66 -9.04
N TYR A 304 3.18 6.34 -9.13
CA TYR A 304 3.79 7.02 -7.99
C TYR A 304 2.83 8.05 -7.40
N LYS A 305 2.32 8.97 -8.22
CA LYS A 305 1.35 9.99 -7.81
C LYS A 305 0.15 9.37 -7.10
N ARG A 306 -0.38 8.28 -7.63
CA ARG A 306 -1.47 7.51 -7.01
C ARG A 306 -1.05 6.95 -5.65
N TYR A 307 0.07 6.24 -5.58
CA TYR A 307 0.58 5.62 -4.35
C TYR A 307 0.76 6.64 -3.22
N ILE A 308 1.36 7.81 -3.53
CA ILE A 308 1.62 8.83 -2.51
C ILE A 308 0.37 9.59 -2.03
N ASN A 309 -0.73 9.52 -2.77
CA ASN A 309 -2.01 10.13 -2.40
C ASN A 309 -2.97 9.12 -1.73
N ARG A 310 -2.60 7.85 -1.66
CA ARG A 310 -3.36 6.81 -0.95
C ARG A 310 -2.96 6.74 0.52
N ASP A 311 -3.89 6.27 1.36
CA ASP A 311 -3.59 5.91 2.74
C ASP A 311 -2.75 4.61 2.74
N VAL A 312 -1.42 4.75 2.64
CA VAL A 312 -0.47 3.64 2.71
C VAL A 312 0.35 3.74 3.99
N VAL A 313 0.30 2.70 4.82
CA VAL A 313 1.14 2.57 6.02
C VAL A 313 2.21 1.51 5.77
N ASN A 314 3.46 1.93 5.72
CA ASN A 314 4.60 1.03 5.74
C ASN A 314 4.89 0.66 7.19
N ILE A 315 4.87 -0.63 7.52
CA ILE A 315 5.21 -1.14 8.85
C ILE A 315 6.42 -2.07 8.75
N VAL A 316 7.44 -1.78 9.56
CA VAL A 316 8.74 -2.46 9.48
C VAL A 316 9.14 -3.04 10.83
N GLY A 317 9.44 -4.33 10.90
CA GLY A 317 10.11 -4.93 12.05
C GLY A 317 11.58 -4.52 12.11
N TYR A 318 11.99 -3.78 13.13
CA TYR A 318 13.38 -3.29 13.24
C TYR A 318 14.41 -4.43 13.42
N LYS A 319 13.97 -5.60 13.88
CA LYS A 319 14.80 -6.81 14.01
C LYS A 319 14.65 -7.76 12.82
N ASP A 320 13.97 -7.35 11.73
CA ASP A 320 13.89 -8.14 10.49
C ASP A 320 15.17 -8.02 9.65
N VAL A 321 16.24 -8.60 10.20
CA VAL A 321 17.61 -8.53 9.69
C VAL A 321 18.15 -9.88 9.22
N ALA A 322 17.32 -10.92 9.22
CA ALA A 322 17.72 -12.24 8.76
C ALA A 322 17.97 -12.26 7.25
N HIS A 323 18.91 -13.12 6.81
CA HIS A 323 19.24 -13.32 5.40
C HIS A 323 18.23 -14.28 4.74
N ASN A 324 16.95 -13.89 4.71
CA ASN A 324 15.86 -14.72 4.19
C ASN A 324 14.84 -13.90 3.37
N GLY A 325 13.81 -14.57 2.84
CA GLY A 325 12.89 -13.99 1.87
C GLY A 325 13.50 -13.94 0.48
N ASP A 326 13.13 -12.94 -0.32
CA ASP A 326 13.73 -12.74 -1.63
C ASP A 326 15.20 -12.30 -1.48
N GLN A 327 16.13 -13.16 -1.90
CA GLN A 327 17.58 -12.92 -1.85
C GLN A 327 18.19 -12.91 -3.25
N LYS A 328 17.38 -12.72 -4.30
CA LYS A 328 17.86 -12.57 -5.67
C LYS A 328 18.47 -11.19 -5.87
N CYS A 329 19.37 -11.03 -6.84
CA CYS A 329 20.07 -9.77 -7.07
C CYS A 329 19.11 -8.57 -7.21
N MET A 330 17.95 -8.77 -7.85
CA MET A 330 16.93 -7.73 -8.06
C MET A 330 16.40 -7.17 -6.74
N ALA A 331 16.20 -8.03 -5.74
CA ALA A 331 15.78 -7.65 -4.39
C ALA A 331 16.94 -7.12 -3.55
N LEU A 332 18.13 -7.72 -3.66
CA LEU A 332 19.32 -7.28 -2.91
C LEU A 332 19.72 -5.84 -3.30
N LEU A 333 19.57 -5.47 -4.57
CA LEU A 333 19.79 -4.09 -5.03
C LEU A 333 18.93 -3.05 -4.29
N GLN A 334 17.83 -3.46 -3.65
CA GLN A 334 16.93 -2.55 -2.92
C GLN A 334 17.41 -2.19 -1.50
N GLY A 335 18.59 -2.65 -1.06
CA GLY A 335 19.11 -2.33 0.28
C GLY A 335 19.85 -3.47 0.99
N GLY A 336 20.32 -4.48 0.25
CA GLY A 336 21.10 -5.61 0.76
C GLY A 336 20.24 -6.77 1.31
N HIS A 337 20.87 -7.61 2.13
CA HIS A 337 20.26 -8.85 2.63
C HIS A 337 19.08 -8.64 3.58
N LYS A 338 19.13 -7.58 4.39
CA LYS A 338 18.17 -7.32 5.48
C LYS A 338 16.86 -6.77 4.90
N ARG A 339 15.71 -7.38 5.21
CA ARG A 339 14.40 -6.83 4.80
C ARG A 339 14.16 -5.44 5.38
N ARG A 340 14.55 -5.22 6.64
CA ARG A 340 14.50 -3.90 7.27
C ARG A 340 15.14 -2.81 6.41
N ASP A 341 16.39 -3.01 5.99
CA ASP A 341 17.14 -1.98 5.27
C ASP A 341 16.52 -1.71 3.89
N ARG A 342 15.97 -2.74 3.22
CA ARG A 342 15.22 -2.58 1.97
C ARG A 342 13.94 -1.75 2.14
N ASN A 343 13.21 -1.96 3.23
CA ASN A 343 11.99 -1.21 3.53
C ASN A 343 12.27 0.24 3.94
N LEU A 344 13.31 0.46 4.74
CA LEU A 344 13.73 1.81 5.10
C LEU A 344 14.30 2.58 3.89
N SER A 345 14.99 1.89 2.97
CA SER A 345 15.44 2.47 1.70
C SER A 345 14.27 2.79 0.77
N TRP A 346 13.20 1.98 0.78
CA TRP A 346 11.94 2.30 0.09
C TRP A 346 11.28 3.57 0.62
N TRP A 347 11.23 3.73 1.96
CA TRP A 347 10.72 4.96 2.58
C TRP A 347 11.53 6.18 2.16
N ARG A 348 12.87 6.07 2.18
CA ARG A 348 13.77 7.11 1.70
C ARG A 348 13.51 7.44 0.23
N TYR A 349 13.41 6.42 -0.61
CA TYR A 349 13.18 6.56 -2.05
C TYR A 349 11.92 7.36 -2.39
N ILE A 350 10.75 6.98 -1.84
CA ILE A 350 9.47 7.63 -2.19
C ILE A 350 9.41 9.09 -1.74
N ASN A 351 10.09 9.42 -0.63
CA ASN A 351 10.17 10.76 -0.09
C ASN A 351 11.19 11.64 -0.84
N MET A 352 12.32 11.06 -1.30
CA MET A 352 13.32 11.77 -2.10
C MET A 352 12.83 12.10 -3.50
N ILE A 353 12.25 11.13 -4.24
CA ILE A 353 11.69 11.43 -5.58
C ILE A 353 10.55 12.45 -5.49
N GLY A 354 9.82 12.46 -4.38
CA GLY A 354 8.76 13.42 -4.12
C GLY A 354 9.23 14.76 -3.60
N GLY A 355 10.52 15.00 -3.38
CA GLY A 355 11.01 16.24 -2.77
C GLY A 355 10.27 16.63 -1.48
N THR A 356 9.92 15.63 -0.66
CA THR A 356 9.16 15.86 0.57
C THR A 356 10.04 16.50 1.66
N ASN A 357 9.40 16.99 2.72
CA ASN A 357 10.08 17.51 3.91
C ASN A 357 10.38 16.44 4.97
N GLU A 358 10.18 15.16 4.66
CA GLU A 358 10.52 14.07 5.58
C GLU A 358 12.01 14.12 5.95
N ASN A 359 12.32 14.00 7.25
CA ASN A 359 13.70 13.88 7.68
C ASN A 359 14.22 12.48 7.35
N LEU A 360 15.09 12.39 6.35
CA LEU A 360 15.68 11.13 5.90
C LEU A 360 17.10 10.91 6.44
N HIS A 361 17.57 11.75 7.38
CA HIS A 361 18.87 11.59 8.01
C HIS A 361 18.97 10.23 8.71
N GLY A 362 20.06 9.51 8.44
CA GLY A 362 20.33 8.19 9.01
C GLY A 362 19.50 7.04 8.44
N PHE A 363 18.51 7.29 7.56
CA PHE A 363 17.84 6.22 6.82
C PHE A 363 18.78 5.63 5.77
N PRO A 364 18.82 4.29 5.62
CA PRO A 364 19.68 3.62 4.66
C PRO A 364 19.27 3.92 3.21
N GLY A 365 20.21 3.66 2.30
CA GLY A 365 20.06 3.76 0.86
C GLY A 365 20.67 5.03 0.30
N ASP A 366 21.47 4.87 -0.75
CA ASP A 366 22.09 5.98 -1.47
C ASP A 366 21.35 6.26 -2.78
N PHE A 367 21.05 7.54 -3.01
CA PHE A 367 20.29 8.01 -4.15
C PHE A 367 20.86 9.35 -4.59
N SER A 368 21.83 9.32 -5.50
CA SER A 368 22.58 10.50 -5.92
C SER A 368 21.91 11.30 -7.05
N ASP A 369 21.04 10.67 -7.84
CA ASP A 369 20.59 11.17 -9.15
C ASP A 369 19.10 10.89 -9.43
N LEU A 370 18.28 10.84 -8.38
CA LEU A 370 16.83 10.66 -8.53
C LEU A 370 16.18 11.79 -9.33
N PRO A 371 15.15 11.48 -10.16
CA PRO A 371 14.36 12.53 -10.80
C PRO A 371 13.55 13.29 -9.76
N ASP A 372 13.28 14.57 -10.06
CA ASP A 372 12.42 15.42 -9.24
C ASP A 372 10.95 15.31 -9.67
N TRP A 373 10.14 14.69 -8.82
CA TRP A 373 8.68 14.59 -8.95
C TRP A 373 7.96 15.38 -7.83
N SER A 374 8.59 16.42 -7.30
CA SER A 374 8.02 17.26 -6.23
C SER A 374 6.70 17.93 -6.60
N ASP A 375 6.44 18.22 -7.88
CA ASP A 375 5.13 18.73 -8.34
C ASP A 375 3.95 17.76 -8.07
N ASP A 376 4.23 16.45 -7.99
CA ASP A 376 3.19 15.44 -7.73
C ASP A 376 2.87 15.29 -6.24
N SER A 377 3.82 15.60 -5.35
CA SER A 377 3.64 15.57 -3.89
C SER A 377 3.29 16.96 -3.32
N ASN A 378 3.79 18.03 -3.93
CA ASN A 378 3.87 19.37 -3.35
C ASN A 378 4.50 19.37 -1.95
N GLY A 379 5.52 18.54 -1.74
CA GLY A 379 6.30 18.46 -0.50
C GLY A 379 5.68 17.61 0.61
N ILE A 380 4.49 17.03 0.41
CA ILE A 380 3.80 16.18 1.41
C ILE A 380 3.23 14.94 0.72
N ILE A 381 3.30 13.78 1.38
CA ILE A 381 2.66 12.54 0.93
C ILE A 381 1.76 11.98 2.03
N MET A 382 0.74 11.21 1.65
CA MET A 382 -0.21 10.56 2.58
C MET A 382 0.35 9.25 3.16
N THR A 383 1.46 8.77 2.62
CA THR A 383 2.08 7.54 3.10
C THR A 383 2.72 7.78 4.46
N ARG A 384 2.71 6.76 5.30
CA ARG A 384 3.22 6.83 6.68
C ARG A 384 4.17 5.67 6.95
N LEU A 385 5.07 5.86 7.91
CA LEU A 385 6.02 4.84 8.36
C LEU A 385 5.92 4.64 9.87
N THR A 386 5.73 3.38 10.26
CA THR A 386 5.94 2.91 11.63
C THR A 386 7.00 1.81 11.66
N VAL A 387 7.97 1.92 12.58
CA VAL A 387 9.04 0.94 12.74
C VAL A 387 8.95 0.29 14.12
N VAL A 388 8.58 -0.98 14.16
CA VAL A 388 8.35 -1.75 15.38
C VAL A 388 9.71 -2.17 15.98
N PRO A 389 10.16 -1.59 17.11
CA PRO A 389 11.56 -1.75 17.57
C PRO A 389 11.95 -3.20 17.90
N ASP A 390 10.99 -3.99 18.37
CA ASP A 390 11.24 -5.33 18.91
C ASP A 390 10.77 -6.48 18.02
N ALA A 391 10.16 -6.18 16.87
CA ALA A 391 9.66 -7.21 15.96
C ALA A 391 10.73 -7.63 14.94
N SER A 392 10.88 -8.95 14.77
CA SER A 392 11.52 -9.56 13.60
C SER A 392 10.47 -9.84 12.52
N HIS A 393 10.72 -10.78 11.61
CA HIS A 393 9.77 -11.19 10.55
C HIS A 393 8.59 -12.04 11.08
N ASP A 394 7.91 -11.57 12.13
CA ASP A 394 6.75 -12.23 12.74
C ASP A 394 5.53 -11.31 12.72
N ALA A 395 4.50 -11.72 11.98
CA ALA A 395 3.28 -10.92 11.82
C ALA A 395 2.58 -10.63 13.17
N SER A 396 2.55 -11.59 14.10
CA SER A 396 1.90 -11.40 15.40
C SER A 396 2.63 -10.34 16.23
N ALA A 397 3.96 -10.35 16.23
CA ALA A 397 4.78 -9.34 16.90
C ALA A 397 4.65 -7.96 16.24
N VAL A 398 4.62 -7.91 14.90
CA VAL A 398 4.46 -6.68 14.13
C VAL A 398 3.11 -6.01 14.40
N PHE A 399 2.01 -6.78 14.38
CA PHE A 399 0.65 -6.23 14.47
C PHE A 399 0.05 -6.21 15.88
N GLY A 400 0.53 -7.05 16.80
CA GLY A 400 -0.04 -7.20 18.14
C GLY A 400 0.30 -6.08 19.11
N GLY A 401 1.43 -5.39 18.91
CA GLY A 401 1.92 -4.32 19.79
C GLY A 401 1.36 -2.93 19.47
N LYS A 402 1.77 -1.93 20.27
CA LYS A 402 1.36 -0.51 20.15
C LYS A 402 1.43 0.03 18.70
N HIS A 403 2.56 -0.20 18.03
CA HIS A 403 2.84 0.29 16.68
C HIS A 403 1.92 -0.37 15.63
N GLY A 404 1.81 -1.70 15.68
CA GLY A 404 0.91 -2.47 14.83
C GLY A 404 -0.55 -2.09 15.00
N ARG A 405 -1.03 -1.99 16.24
CA ARG A 405 -2.39 -1.55 16.55
C ARG A 405 -2.65 -0.13 16.09
N SER A 406 -1.67 0.76 16.18
CA SER A 406 -1.80 2.11 15.64
C SER A 406 -1.94 2.11 14.11
N ALA A 407 -1.12 1.32 13.40
CA ALA A 407 -1.27 1.14 11.96
C ALA A 407 -2.66 0.61 11.56
N LEU A 408 -3.21 -0.32 12.35
CA LEU A 408 -4.51 -0.95 12.11
C LEU A 408 -5.70 -0.05 12.45
N PHE A 409 -5.67 0.70 13.55
CA PHE A 409 -6.87 1.30 14.15
C PHE A 409 -6.84 2.82 14.26
N SER A 410 -5.66 3.47 14.25
CA SER A 410 -5.58 4.93 14.38
C SER A 410 -6.14 5.63 13.14
N ARG A 411 -6.89 6.71 13.35
CA ARG A 411 -7.62 7.42 12.29
C ARG A 411 -6.73 8.36 11.46
N TYR A 412 -5.77 9.04 12.09
CA TYR A 412 -5.03 10.15 11.47
C TYR A 412 -3.57 9.81 11.24
N ASP A 413 -2.80 9.67 12.31
CA ASP A 413 -1.39 9.32 12.24
C ASP A 413 -1.13 7.95 12.87
N VAL A 414 0.07 7.42 12.65
CA VAL A 414 0.53 6.17 13.23
C VAL A 414 1.67 6.43 14.22
N GLU A 415 1.78 5.58 15.22
CA GLU A 415 2.93 5.57 16.12
C GLU A 415 4.23 5.44 15.34
N MET A 416 5.12 6.44 15.42
CA MET A 416 6.34 6.49 14.60
C MET A 416 7.25 5.27 14.82
N GLY A 417 7.46 4.89 16.08
CA GLY A 417 8.40 3.84 16.45
C GLY A 417 9.87 4.23 16.28
N TRP A 418 10.73 3.27 15.93
CA TRP A 418 12.17 3.52 15.79
C TRP A 418 12.47 4.57 14.72
N ARG A 419 13.48 5.40 14.99
CA ARG A 419 14.09 6.35 14.04
C ARG A 419 15.63 6.28 14.20
N PRO A 420 16.40 6.62 13.15
CA PRO A 420 17.86 6.67 13.24
C PRO A 420 18.38 7.65 14.29
N ASP A 421 19.59 7.42 14.79
CA ASP A 421 20.25 8.34 15.71
C ASP A 421 20.42 9.73 15.07
N GLY A 422 20.17 10.79 15.85
CA GLY A 422 20.21 12.16 15.38
C GLY A 422 19.03 12.58 14.49
N TRP A 423 18.04 11.71 14.30
CA TRP A 423 16.79 12.09 13.64
C TRP A 423 15.96 13.04 14.51
N SER A 424 15.43 14.09 13.89
CA SER A 424 14.51 15.05 14.51
C SER A 424 13.25 15.22 13.65
N TYR A 425 12.10 15.31 14.29
CA TYR A 425 10.86 15.61 13.59
C TYR A 425 10.89 17.02 13.03
N HIS A 426 10.52 17.15 11.75
CA HIS A 426 10.23 18.42 11.11
C HIS A 426 8.80 18.36 10.60
N GLU A 427 7.96 19.28 11.07
CA GLU A 427 6.57 19.34 10.63
C GLU A 427 6.52 19.59 9.12
N PRO A 428 5.61 18.92 8.38
CA PRO A 428 5.47 19.20 6.99
C PRO A 428 5.10 20.67 6.74
N LYS A 429 5.76 21.33 5.78
CA LYS A 429 5.40 22.69 5.36
C LYS A 429 3.95 22.68 4.86
N ALA A 430 3.02 23.18 5.67
CA ALA A 430 1.61 23.27 5.30
C ALA A 430 1.43 24.03 3.97
N LYS A 431 0.44 23.62 3.17
CA LYS A 431 0.03 24.35 1.97
C LYS A 431 -0.29 25.81 2.34
N TYR A 432 0.43 26.75 1.75
CA TYR A 432 -0.19 28.02 1.37
C TYR A 432 -1.09 27.73 0.18
N THR A 433 -2.38 27.49 0.44
CA THR A 433 -3.39 27.79 -0.58
C THR A 433 -3.57 29.30 -0.55
N GLU A 434 -2.97 30.01 -1.49
CA GLU A 434 -3.52 31.32 -1.87
C GLU A 434 -4.95 31.06 -2.34
N HIS A 435 -5.91 31.35 -1.47
CA HIS A 435 -7.24 31.66 -1.95
C HIS A 435 -7.09 32.90 -2.81
N SER A 436 -7.15 32.72 -4.13
CA SER A 436 -7.38 33.81 -5.05
C SER A 436 -8.62 34.56 -4.56
N ASN A 437 -8.43 35.80 -4.15
CA ASN A 437 -9.50 36.72 -3.83
C ASN A 437 -10.40 36.82 -5.05
N TRP A 438 -11.55 36.15 -5.00
CA TRP A 438 -12.68 36.48 -5.83
C TRP A 438 -13.14 37.87 -5.41
N SER A 439 -12.58 38.89 -6.05
CA SER A 439 -13.11 40.25 -6.01
C SER A 439 -14.52 40.21 -6.59
N SER A 440 -15.52 40.24 -5.71
CA SER A 440 -16.90 40.55 -6.09
C SER A 440 -16.94 41.98 -6.63
N SER A 441 -17.02 42.10 -7.95
CA SER A 441 -17.43 43.33 -8.62
C SER A 441 -18.90 43.60 -8.28
N SER A 442 -19.13 44.38 -7.22
CA SER A 442 -20.44 44.97 -6.94
C SER A 442 -20.70 46.07 -7.98
N GLY A 443 -21.58 45.76 -8.93
CA GLY A 443 -22.15 46.73 -9.85
C GLY A 443 -22.87 47.84 -9.07
N SER A 444 -22.50 49.07 -9.40
CA SER A 444 -23.15 50.29 -8.94
C SER A 444 -24.52 50.43 -9.58
N SER A 445 -25.58 50.45 -8.77
CA SER A 445 -26.81 51.17 -9.10
C SER A 445 -27.31 51.85 -7.82
N GLY A 446 -27.09 53.16 -7.77
CA GLY A 446 -27.68 54.02 -6.77
C GLY A 446 -29.16 54.23 -7.08
N SER A 447 -29.99 54.24 -6.04
CA SER A 447 -31.09 55.21 -5.97
C SER A 447 -31.43 55.49 -4.51
N SER A 448 -31.44 56.79 -4.24
CA SER A 448 -31.83 57.50 -3.04
C SER A 448 -33.34 57.41 -2.77
N GLY A 449 -33.73 57.31 -1.50
CA GLY A 449 -35.12 57.45 -1.07
C GLY A 449 -35.27 57.58 0.45
N SER A 450 -35.35 58.81 0.92
CA SER A 450 -35.69 59.19 2.30
C SER A 450 -37.21 59.15 2.50
N SER A 451 -37.73 58.64 3.63
CA SER A 451 -38.70 59.34 4.49
C SER A 451 -39.23 58.50 5.67
N ASN A 452 -39.43 59.22 6.78
CA ASN A 452 -40.02 58.95 8.11
C ASN A 452 -41.22 57.99 8.22
N MET A 453 -41.34 57.28 9.36
CA MET A 453 -42.33 57.58 10.44
C MET A 453 -42.36 56.53 11.59
N THR A 454 -42.05 57.00 12.81
CA THR A 454 -42.71 56.85 14.14
C THR A 454 -43.32 55.55 14.72
N HIS A 455 -43.08 55.42 16.05
CA HIS A 455 -43.77 54.68 17.15
C HIS A 455 -43.44 53.17 17.30
N SER A 456 -43.08 52.59 18.46
CA SER A 456 -43.40 52.87 19.88
C SER A 456 -42.40 52.21 20.87
N ASN A 457 -42.32 52.79 22.08
CA ASN A 457 -41.80 52.33 23.40
C ASN A 457 -42.03 50.84 23.77
N ALA A 458 -41.39 50.15 24.74
CA ALA A 458 -40.55 50.40 25.93
C ALA A 458 -39.77 49.06 26.25
N HIS A 459 -38.50 49.00 26.69
CA HIS A 459 -37.94 49.23 28.05
C HIS A 459 -38.58 48.32 29.14
N VAL A 460 -37.89 47.62 30.08
CA VAL A 460 -36.61 47.90 30.76
C VAL A 460 -36.22 46.80 31.80
N ARG A 461 -34.90 46.68 32.08
CA ARG A 461 -34.12 46.25 33.30
C ARG A 461 -34.22 44.80 33.86
N LYS A 462 -33.11 44.10 34.19
CA LYS A 462 -32.02 44.30 35.18
C LYS A 462 -32.51 44.35 36.64
N ASP A 463 -32.04 43.43 37.49
CA ASP A 463 -31.11 43.77 38.57
C ASP A 463 -30.64 42.56 39.40
N SER A 464 -29.45 42.77 39.94
CA SER A 464 -28.64 42.03 40.89
C SER A 464 -29.26 41.87 42.28
N ASN A 465 -28.86 40.84 43.04
CA ASN A 465 -28.24 41.06 44.36
C ASN A 465 -27.56 39.84 44.99
N LYS A 466 -26.60 40.18 45.83
CA LYS A 466 -25.64 39.43 46.63
C LYS A 466 -26.19 39.33 48.06
N GLU A 467 -25.88 38.24 48.79
CA GLU A 467 -25.40 38.22 50.19
C GLU A 467 -25.83 36.99 51.06
N GLN A 468 -24.83 36.56 51.86
CA GLN A 468 -24.88 36.01 53.23
C GLN A 468 -25.33 34.54 53.50
N GLY A 469 -24.43 33.77 54.13
CA GLY A 469 -24.72 32.56 54.93
C GLY A 469 -25.12 32.92 56.38
N PRO A 470 -24.98 32.06 57.44
CA PRO A 470 -24.46 30.68 57.54
C PRO A 470 -25.32 29.74 58.47
N ASN A 471 -24.72 28.63 58.96
CA ASN A 471 -25.13 27.67 60.02
C ASN A 471 -26.07 26.50 59.60
N SER A 472 -25.99 25.26 60.12
CA SER A 472 -25.06 24.48 60.97
C SER A 472 -25.66 23.07 61.21
N ALA A 473 -24.80 22.05 61.45
CA ALA A 473 -25.06 20.73 62.09
C ALA A 473 -25.97 19.72 61.35
N SER A 474 -25.81 18.38 61.36
CA SER A 474 -25.09 17.35 62.16
C SER A 474 -25.17 16.03 61.35
N ASP A 475 -24.10 15.26 61.10
CA ASP A 475 -23.49 14.16 61.90
C ASP A 475 -23.88 12.71 61.45
N SER A 476 -22.95 11.77 61.69
CA SER A 476 -22.82 10.35 61.31
C SER A 476 -22.21 10.12 59.91
N GLY A 477 -21.00 9.57 59.71
CA GLY A 477 -20.28 8.48 60.40
C GLY A 477 -20.38 7.23 59.51
N SER A 478 -19.41 6.89 58.65
CA SER A 478 -18.26 6.05 59.04
C SER A 478 -17.11 6.06 58.01
N GLN A 479 -15.89 6.26 58.55
CA GLN A 479 -14.58 5.60 58.28
C GLN A 479 -14.35 4.85 56.96
N ARG A 480 -13.15 4.75 56.35
CA ARG A 480 -11.72 5.17 56.47
C ARG A 480 -11.07 4.41 55.29
N SER A 481 -9.92 4.70 54.69
CA SER A 481 -8.92 5.76 54.68
C SER A 481 -7.90 5.26 53.64
N ALA A 482 -7.71 5.96 52.53
CA ALA A 482 -6.55 5.78 51.66
C ALA A 482 -5.43 6.67 52.20
N GLY A 483 -4.25 6.11 52.41
CA GLY A 483 -3.06 6.83 52.86
C GLY A 483 -2.00 6.81 51.77
N ASP A 484 -1.68 8.00 51.28
CA ASP A 484 -0.52 8.32 50.45
C ASP A 484 0.81 7.90 51.10
N GLY A 485 1.80 7.66 50.25
CA GLY A 485 3.20 7.50 50.66
C GLY A 485 4.16 7.49 49.48
N GLN A 486 4.66 8.68 49.10
CA GLN A 486 5.95 8.83 48.44
C GLN A 486 7.06 8.21 49.30
N PHE A 487 8.08 7.56 48.70
CA PHE A 487 9.49 8.00 48.77
C PHE A 487 10.52 6.96 48.26
N TYR A 488 11.58 7.53 47.65
CA TYR A 488 12.99 7.14 47.55
C TYR A 488 13.47 5.93 46.70
N ALA A 489 14.24 6.33 45.68
CA ALA A 489 15.33 5.59 45.08
C ALA A 489 16.42 5.18 46.10
N ARG A 490 16.98 3.98 45.91
CA ARG A 490 18.30 3.61 46.45
C ARG A 490 19.09 2.80 45.42
N SER A 491 20.31 3.26 45.22
CA SER A 491 21.44 2.64 44.55
C SER A 491 22.06 1.49 45.38
N SER A 492 22.53 0.45 44.69
CA SER A 492 23.66 -0.41 45.08
C SER A 492 24.07 -1.20 43.83
N GLY A 493 25.28 -1.19 43.28
CA GLY A 493 26.58 -0.83 43.84
C GLY A 493 27.31 -2.07 44.39
N SER A 494 27.78 -2.99 43.52
CA SER A 494 28.79 -4.00 43.89
C SER A 494 29.40 -4.76 42.68
N ARG A 495 30.64 -4.37 42.35
CA ARG A 495 31.80 -5.18 41.87
C ARG A 495 33.00 -4.68 42.72
N PRO A 496 34.17 -5.36 42.90
CA PRO A 496 34.83 -6.33 42.00
C PRO A 496 35.62 -7.48 42.71
N LEU A 497 36.26 -8.37 41.93
CA LEU A 497 37.58 -9.06 42.16
C LEU A 497 37.73 -10.16 41.10
N TRP A 498 38.55 -9.98 40.06
CA TRP A 498 39.97 -10.39 39.91
C TRP A 498 40.23 -11.89 40.13
N ILE A 499 40.57 -12.60 39.05
CA ILE A 499 41.71 -13.52 38.94
C ILE A 499 42.17 -13.52 37.47
N MET A 500 43.46 -13.20 37.29
CA MET A 500 44.24 -13.41 36.07
C MET A 500 44.63 -14.89 35.98
N GLN A 501 44.67 -15.47 34.77
CA GLN A 501 45.82 -16.28 34.41
C GLN A 501 46.05 -16.34 32.89
N LEU A 502 47.33 -16.17 32.55
CA LEU A 502 47.97 -16.04 31.25
C LEU A 502 48.36 -17.42 30.65
N MET A 503 48.87 -17.35 29.40
CA MET A 503 49.58 -18.35 28.58
C MET A 503 48.63 -19.13 27.64
N GLY A 504 48.81 -19.20 26.32
CA GLY A 504 49.88 -18.92 25.36
C GLY A 504 49.61 -19.83 24.13
N PRO A 505 50.08 -19.51 22.90
CA PRO A 505 49.54 -20.09 21.66
C PRO A 505 50.23 -21.41 21.26
N MET A 506 49.50 -22.29 20.56
CA MET A 506 50.11 -23.44 19.88
C MET A 506 49.59 -23.57 18.44
N VAL A 507 50.57 -23.77 17.55
CA VAL A 507 50.53 -23.79 16.09
C VAL A 507 50.42 -25.25 15.60
N ILE A 508 50.10 -25.43 14.30
CA ILE A 508 50.35 -26.60 13.42
C ILE A 508 49.28 -27.72 13.57
N LEU A 509 48.57 -28.28 12.56
CA LEU A 509 48.94 -28.82 11.24
C LEU A 509 47.74 -28.89 10.26
N LEU A 510 48.03 -28.64 8.98
CA LEU A 510 47.28 -29.14 7.80
C LEU A 510 47.35 -30.69 7.73
N PRO A 511 46.47 -31.32 6.93
CA PRO A 511 47.04 -32.07 5.81
C PRO A 511 46.40 -31.74 4.47
N LEU A 512 47.28 -31.61 3.47
CA LEU A 512 46.98 -31.88 2.06
C LEU A 512 46.43 -33.30 1.92
N LEU A 513 45.42 -33.48 1.06
CA LEU A 513 45.29 -34.71 0.29
C LEU A 513 45.18 -34.34 -1.19
N VAL A 514 46.02 -35.00 -1.97
CA VAL A 514 46.25 -34.86 -3.41
C VAL A 514 46.01 -36.26 -4.01
N ILE A 515 45.27 -36.29 -5.13
CA ILE A 515 45.17 -37.35 -6.16
C ILE A 515 44.40 -38.63 -5.79
N LEU A 516 43.19 -38.76 -6.33
CA LEU A 516 42.88 -39.59 -7.52
C LEU A 516 41.61 -39.08 -8.22
#